data_AF-A0A7C2IK47-F1
#
_entry.id   AF-A0A7C2IK47-F1
#
_cell.length_a   1.000
_cell.length_b   1.000
_cell.length_c   1.000
_cell.angle_alpha   90.00
_cell.angle_beta   90.00
_cell.angle_gamma   90.00
#
_symmetry.space_group_name_H-M   'P 1'
#
loop_
_entity.id
_entity.type
_entity.pdbx_description
1 polymer ?
#
loop_
_entity_poly.entity_id
_entity_poly.type
_entity_poly.pdbx_seq_one_letter_code
_entity_poly.pdbx_strand_id
1 'polypeptide(L)'
;MPTQAMFGLKRQPLGCLLNLWRVASRRNLLVGLLAFSVALLQGASAQNAQILADSLKDFSTTQGENNWSYGYYPDSINRTFQPMTVCSEFGGVWSSECPATNTWIILDAIGGSAGSTAWPVRRWVSNVSGEITISGRLAKGDWDCGEGVTGYIIVDGTQVWSQFVDYFDAVGAWYSVTVQVNEGSTVDFAIDPGFNNWCDHTVFTATISRESLPGDVNGDDRVDDADLLIVLFNFGRER
;
A
#
# COMPACT_ATOMS: atom_id res chain seq x y z
N MET A 1 1.55 72.94 -5.23
CA MET A 1 2.90 73.28 -4.77
C MET A 1 3.55 71.99 -4.26
N PRO A 2 4.65 71.54 -4.89
CA PRO A 2 5.24 70.22 -4.68
C PRO A 2 6.50 70.27 -3.79
N THR A 3 6.93 69.13 -3.26
CA THR A 3 8.34 68.88 -2.96
C THR A 3 8.71 67.46 -3.39
N GLN A 4 9.73 67.38 -4.24
CA GLN A 4 10.31 66.20 -4.88
C GLN A 4 11.46 65.59 -4.07
N ALA A 5 11.73 64.30 -4.31
CA ALA A 5 13.06 63.69 -4.52
C ALA A 5 12.80 62.23 -4.97
N MET A 6 12.96 61.76 -6.23
CA MET A 6 14.10 61.67 -7.17
C MET A 6 15.21 60.67 -6.79
N PHE A 7 15.65 59.91 -7.81
CA PHE A 7 16.72 58.90 -7.92
C PHE A 7 16.37 57.44 -7.53
N GLY A 8 16.59 56.42 -8.36
CA GLY A 8 17.16 56.36 -9.72
C GLY A 8 17.17 54.91 -10.22
N LEU A 9 16.72 54.71 -11.47
CA LEU A 9 16.88 53.46 -12.22
C LEU A 9 18.37 53.17 -12.44
N LYS A 10 18.79 51.90 -12.28
CA LYS A 10 19.97 51.38 -12.96
C LYS A 10 19.63 50.07 -13.67
N ARG A 11 19.70 50.13 -15.01
CA ARG A 11 19.72 48.98 -15.91
C ARG A 11 21.17 48.64 -16.29
N GLN A 12 21.34 47.39 -16.74
CA GLN A 12 22.34 46.84 -17.69
C GLN A 12 23.68 46.29 -17.12
N PRO A 13 24.42 45.41 -17.85
CA PRO A 13 24.16 44.84 -19.19
C PRO A 13 24.33 43.31 -19.35
N LEU A 14 23.82 42.80 -20.48
CA LEU A 14 24.25 41.58 -21.16
C LEU A 14 25.57 41.81 -21.92
N GLY A 15 26.45 40.81 -21.91
CA GLY A 15 27.47 40.59 -22.94
C GLY A 15 28.87 40.27 -22.41
N CYS A 16 29.40 39.08 -22.72
CA CYS A 16 30.56 38.90 -23.62
C CYS A 16 31.02 37.42 -23.62
N LEU A 17 31.05 36.83 -24.81
CA LEU A 17 31.71 35.56 -25.14
C LEU A 17 33.24 35.75 -25.14
N LEU A 18 34.01 34.82 -24.58
CA LEU A 18 35.38 34.58 -25.03
C LEU A 18 35.89 33.16 -24.70
N ASN A 19 36.34 32.51 -25.77
CA ASN A 19 36.95 31.19 -25.87
C ASN A 19 38.17 31.01 -24.97
N LEU A 20 38.31 29.83 -24.38
CA LEU A 20 39.62 29.26 -24.04
C LEU A 20 39.69 27.81 -24.52
N TRP A 21 40.41 27.63 -25.63
CA TRP A 21 40.95 26.35 -26.07
C TRP A 21 42.03 25.88 -25.09
N ARG A 22 41.95 24.63 -24.61
CA ARG A 22 43.12 23.88 -24.16
C ARG A 22 43.21 22.57 -24.92
N VAL A 23 44.29 22.46 -25.69
CA VAL A 23 44.76 21.24 -26.35
C VAL A 23 45.94 20.67 -25.54
N ALA A 24 46.11 19.36 -25.68
CA ALA A 24 47.21 18.47 -25.23
C ALA A 24 47.01 17.86 -23.83
N SER A 25 47.23 16.56 -23.61
CA SER A 25 48.07 15.59 -24.32
C SER A 25 47.59 14.16 -24.04
N ARG A 26 47.60 13.29 -25.07
CA ARG A 26 47.44 11.84 -24.92
C ARG A 26 48.62 11.27 -24.12
N ARG A 27 48.34 10.44 -23.12
CA ARG A 27 49.24 9.38 -22.66
C ARG A 27 48.42 8.11 -22.46
N ASN A 28 48.66 7.15 -23.34
CA ASN A 28 48.18 5.78 -23.21
C ASN A 28 48.80 5.16 -21.96
N LEU A 29 47.98 4.61 -21.08
CA LEU A 29 48.40 3.52 -20.20
C LEU A 29 47.35 2.41 -20.32
N LEU A 30 47.71 1.35 -21.05
CA LEU A 30 47.06 0.04 -21.00
C LEU A 30 47.50 -0.64 -19.70
N VAL A 31 46.63 -0.74 -18.69
CA VAL A 31 46.66 -1.80 -17.67
C VAL A 31 45.25 -1.90 -17.06
N GLY A 32 44.66 -3.10 -17.06
CA GLY A 32 43.48 -3.39 -16.23
C GLY A 32 42.38 -4.20 -16.90
N LEU A 33 42.73 -5.35 -17.47
CA LEU A 33 41.76 -6.41 -17.76
C LEU A 33 41.51 -7.14 -16.43
N LEU A 34 40.38 -6.90 -15.75
CA LEU A 34 39.72 -7.82 -14.79
C LEU A 34 38.52 -7.13 -14.12
N ALA A 35 37.40 -7.85 -14.09
CA ALA A 35 36.16 -7.59 -13.34
C ALA A 35 35.22 -6.49 -13.86
N PHE A 36 34.53 -6.79 -14.96
CA PHE A 36 33.17 -6.29 -15.17
C PHE A 36 32.32 -7.42 -15.76
N SER A 37 32.05 -8.43 -14.93
CA SER A 37 31.11 -9.50 -15.26
C SER A 37 30.38 -9.96 -14.00
N VAL A 38 29.79 -9.01 -13.28
CA VAL A 38 28.64 -9.26 -12.38
C VAL A 38 27.82 -7.97 -12.31
N ALA A 39 27.05 -7.68 -13.36
CA ALA A 39 25.91 -6.78 -13.30
C ALA A 39 25.19 -6.87 -14.64
N LEU A 40 24.06 -7.57 -14.64
CA LEU A 40 22.94 -7.57 -15.59
C LEU A 40 22.41 -8.99 -15.80
N LEU A 41 21.92 -9.57 -14.71
CA LEU A 41 20.84 -10.57 -14.70
C LEU A 41 19.72 -10.08 -13.75
N GLN A 42 19.53 -8.77 -13.65
CA GLN A 42 18.28 -8.20 -13.14
C GLN A 42 17.56 -7.59 -14.33
N GLY A 43 16.89 -8.45 -15.08
CA GLY A 43 16.25 -8.06 -16.33
C GLY A 43 15.49 -9.23 -16.93
N ALA A 44 14.49 -9.73 -16.19
CA ALA A 44 13.26 -10.36 -16.69
C ALA A 44 12.61 -11.22 -15.59
N SER A 45 12.05 -10.60 -14.57
CA SER A 45 10.97 -11.22 -13.79
C SER A 45 10.06 -10.11 -13.29
N ALA A 46 9.46 -9.39 -14.24
CA ALA A 46 8.29 -8.57 -14.00
C ALA A 46 7.14 -9.17 -14.81
N GLN A 47 6.92 -10.47 -14.68
CA GLN A 47 5.78 -11.14 -15.30
C GLN A 47 5.32 -12.28 -14.39
N ASN A 48 4.66 -11.91 -13.29
CA ASN A 48 3.26 -12.24 -12.98
C ASN A 48 3.10 -12.16 -11.45
N ALA A 49 2.90 -10.95 -10.91
CA ALA A 49 2.60 -10.80 -9.49
C ALA A 49 1.27 -11.50 -9.22
N GLN A 50 1.30 -12.56 -8.42
CA GLN A 50 0.12 -13.33 -8.07
C GLN A 50 -0.65 -12.55 -6.99
N ILE A 51 -1.95 -12.36 -7.22
CA ILE A 51 -2.84 -11.74 -6.24
C ILE A 51 -3.29 -12.80 -5.24
N LEU A 52 -2.95 -12.59 -3.97
CA LEU A 52 -3.31 -13.45 -2.85
C LEU A 52 -4.66 -13.05 -2.24
N ALA A 53 -4.95 -11.74 -2.21
CA ALA A 53 -6.19 -11.19 -1.69
C ALA A 53 -6.47 -9.79 -2.24
N ASP A 54 -7.75 -9.44 -2.36
CA ASP A 54 -8.25 -8.13 -2.77
C ASP A 54 -9.43 -7.73 -1.89
N SER A 55 -9.24 -6.71 -1.06
CA SER A 55 -10.23 -6.35 -0.03
C SER A 55 -11.58 -5.91 -0.59
N LEU A 56 -11.63 -5.44 -1.84
CA LEU A 56 -12.88 -5.04 -2.50
C LEU A 56 -13.58 -6.25 -3.10
N LYS A 57 -12.85 -7.08 -3.85
CA LYS A 57 -13.43 -8.24 -4.55
C LYS A 57 -13.79 -9.38 -3.61
N ASP A 58 -13.01 -9.53 -2.54
CA ASP A 58 -13.17 -10.61 -1.57
C ASP A 58 -14.10 -10.21 -0.42
N PHE A 59 -14.63 -8.98 -0.42
CA PHE A 59 -15.54 -8.53 0.63
C PHE A 59 -16.75 -9.45 0.72
N SER A 60 -17.07 -9.88 1.94
CA SER A 60 -18.19 -10.79 2.19
C SER A 60 -18.85 -10.51 3.53
N THR A 61 -20.05 -11.05 3.70
CA THR A 61 -20.82 -11.01 4.95
C THR A 61 -20.61 -12.27 5.81
N THR A 62 -19.51 -13.00 5.60
CA THR A 62 -19.17 -14.21 6.36
C THR A 62 -17.78 -14.05 6.99
N GLN A 63 -17.66 -14.27 8.30
CA GLN A 63 -16.35 -14.20 8.95
C GLN A 63 -15.42 -15.29 8.42
N GLY A 64 -14.17 -14.91 8.12
CA GLY A 64 -13.11 -15.81 7.68
C GLY A 64 -13.17 -16.20 6.19
N GLU A 65 -14.18 -15.75 5.45
CA GLU A 65 -14.28 -16.03 4.02
C GLU A 65 -13.15 -15.33 3.25
N ASN A 66 -12.53 -16.05 2.31
CA ASN A 66 -11.35 -15.60 1.58
C ASN A 66 -10.19 -15.16 2.50
N ASN A 67 -10.08 -15.77 3.68
CA ASN A 67 -9.13 -15.42 4.75
C ASN A 67 -9.30 -14.00 5.33
N TRP A 68 -10.44 -13.35 5.08
CA TRP A 68 -10.75 -12.04 5.65
C TRP A 68 -11.63 -12.16 6.89
N SER A 69 -11.28 -11.41 7.92
CA SER A 69 -12.07 -11.25 9.14
C SER A 69 -12.32 -9.76 9.40
N TYR A 70 -13.50 -9.44 9.90
CA TYR A 70 -13.96 -8.07 10.14
C TYR A 70 -14.18 -7.88 11.63
N GLY A 71 -13.53 -6.87 12.20
CA GLY A 71 -13.49 -6.68 13.63
C GLY A 71 -13.15 -5.25 14.00
N TYR A 72 -12.81 -5.05 15.25
CA TYR A 72 -12.30 -3.77 15.73
C TYR A 72 -11.31 -3.97 16.86
N TYR A 73 -10.49 -2.95 17.09
CA TYR A 73 -9.79 -2.75 18.35
C TYR A 73 -10.61 -1.80 19.23
N PRO A 74 -10.84 -2.11 20.52
CA PRO A 74 -11.57 -1.23 21.42
C PRO A 74 -11.00 0.18 21.54
N ASP A 75 -9.67 0.31 21.50
CA ASP A 75 -8.96 1.58 21.58
C ASP A 75 -7.50 1.45 21.11
N SER A 76 -6.76 2.57 21.12
CA SER A 76 -5.38 2.64 20.65
C SER A 76 -4.36 1.87 21.51
N ILE A 77 -4.71 1.55 22.77
CA ILE A 77 -3.89 0.83 23.76
C ILE A 77 -4.21 -0.67 23.69
N ASN A 78 -5.48 -1.03 23.74
CA ASN A 78 -5.97 -2.40 23.66
C ASN A 78 -6.26 -2.78 22.20
N ARG A 79 -5.20 -3.15 21.47
CA ARG A 79 -5.30 -3.66 20.09
C ARG A 79 -5.65 -5.15 20.01
N THR A 80 -6.50 -5.62 20.92
CA THR A 80 -7.04 -6.99 20.84
C THR A 80 -8.19 -7.01 19.86
N PHE A 81 -8.06 -7.78 18.78
CA PHE A 81 -9.10 -7.92 17.76
C PHE A 81 -10.38 -8.52 18.35
N GLN A 82 -11.48 -7.77 18.25
CA GLN A 82 -12.83 -8.23 18.59
C GLN A 82 -13.64 -8.41 17.31
N PRO A 83 -14.29 -9.57 17.09
CA PRO A 83 -15.08 -9.80 15.88
C PRO A 83 -16.32 -8.91 15.86
N MET A 84 -16.66 -8.41 14.67
CA MET A 84 -17.93 -7.72 14.40
C MET A 84 -19.03 -8.71 13.99
N THR A 85 -20.27 -8.23 13.94
CA THR A 85 -21.40 -8.92 13.32
C THR A 85 -21.90 -8.16 12.09
N VAL A 86 -22.52 -8.87 11.15
CA VAL A 86 -23.14 -8.24 9.98
C VAL A 86 -24.48 -7.64 10.35
N CYS A 87 -24.69 -6.38 9.98
CA CYS A 87 -25.99 -5.71 10.09
C CYS A 87 -26.69 -5.72 8.73
N SER A 88 -27.45 -6.79 8.45
CA SER A 88 -28.17 -6.97 7.18
C SER A 88 -29.17 -5.85 6.90
N GLU A 89 -29.77 -5.28 7.94
CA GLU A 89 -30.73 -4.16 7.84
C GLU A 89 -30.06 -2.83 7.47
N PHE A 90 -28.73 -2.76 7.54
CA PHE A 90 -27.92 -1.57 7.26
C PHE A 90 -26.98 -1.82 6.07
N GLY A 91 -27.54 -2.36 4.97
CA GLY A 91 -26.78 -2.58 3.73
C GLY A 91 -25.75 -3.70 3.80
N GLY A 92 -25.79 -4.56 4.82
CA GLY A 92 -24.88 -5.71 4.96
C GLY A 92 -23.47 -5.34 5.42
N VAL A 93 -23.30 -4.19 6.09
CA VAL A 93 -22.02 -3.80 6.67
C VAL A 93 -21.68 -4.62 7.92
N TRP A 94 -20.40 -4.70 8.25
CA TRP A 94 -19.93 -5.20 9.53
C TRP A 94 -19.96 -4.08 10.57
N SER A 95 -20.38 -4.41 11.80
CA SER A 95 -20.42 -3.44 12.90
C SER A 95 -20.20 -4.12 14.25
N SER A 96 -19.74 -3.34 15.24
CA SER A 96 -19.66 -3.77 16.64
C SER A 96 -21.03 -4.04 17.27
N GLU A 97 -22.08 -3.42 16.72
CA GLU A 97 -23.46 -3.53 17.18
C GLU A 97 -24.45 -3.40 16.01
N CYS A 98 -25.63 -4.02 16.14
CA CYS A 98 -26.74 -3.86 15.20
C CYS A 98 -28.01 -3.42 15.95
N PRO A 99 -28.79 -2.45 15.41
CA PRO A 99 -28.50 -1.68 14.20
C PRO A 99 -27.27 -0.77 14.40
N ALA A 100 -26.50 -0.53 13.34
CA ALA A 100 -25.21 0.16 13.38
C ALA A 100 -25.36 1.69 13.54
N THR A 101 -26.15 2.13 14.51
CA THR A 101 -26.60 3.53 14.63
C THR A 101 -25.98 4.30 15.79
N ASN A 102 -25.36 3.64 16.79
CA ASN A 102 -24.86 4.35 17.96
C ASN A 102 -23.33 4.45 17.98
N THR A 103 -22.61 3.42 17.53
CA THR A 103 -21.14 3.40 17.63
C THR A 103 -20.41 3.91 16.40
N TRP A 104 -21.02 3.82 15.21
CA TRP A 104 -20.37 4.10 13.92
C TRP A 104 -19.11 3.28 13.63
N ILE A 105 -18.82 2.24 14.42
CA ILE A 105 -17.68 1.33 14.21
C ILE A 105 -18.08 0.33 13.12
N ILE A 106 -17.89 0.72 11.86
CA ILE A 106 -18.46 0.04 10.71
C ILE A 106 -17.37 -0.28 9.67
N LEU A 107 -17.48 -1.44 9.02
CA LEU A 107 -16.74 -1.76 7.80
C LEU A 107 -17.69 -2.15 6.67
N ASP A 108 -17.47 -1.55 5.50
CA ASP A 108 -18.07 -1.98 4.23
C ASP A 108 -16.99 -2.53 3.30
N ALA A 109 -17.32 -2.72 2.01
CA ALA A 109 -16.36 -3.22 1.03
C ALA A 109 -15.17 -2.27 0.82
N ILE A 110 -15.40 -0.97 0.86
CA ILE A 110 -14.43 0.06 0.43
C ILE A 110 -13.58 0.55 1.60
N GLY A 111 -14.10 0.51 2.82
CA GLY A 111 -13.40 0.91 4.02
C GLY A 111 -14.34 0.86 5.21
N GLY A 112 -14.55 2.00 5.86
CA GLY A 112 -15.40 2.05 7.04
C GLY A 112 -15.39 3.39 7.77
N SER A 113 -16.02 3.39 8.93
CA SER A 113 -16.07 4.52 9.86
C SER A 113 -15.63 4.06 11.23
N ALA A 114 -14.85 4.89 11.91
CA ALA A 114 -14.38 4.59 13.25
C ALA A 114 -15.40 4.99 14.33
N GLY A 115 -15.30 4.37 15.50
CA GLY A 115 -15.98 4.86 16.71
C GLY A 115 -15.14 5.92 17.39
N SER A 116 -15.60 6.51 18.50
CA SER A 116 -14.88 7.63 19.14
C SER A 116 -13.48 7.26 19.64
N THR A 117 -13.28 5.98 19.99
CA THR A 117 -11.95 5.43 20.34
C THR A 117 -11.64 4.14 19.60
N ALA A 118 -12.67 3.38 19.21
CA ALA A 118 -12.53 2.07 18.63
C ALA A 118 -12.18 2.13 17.14
N TRP A 119 -11.21 1.31 16.75
CA TRP A 119 -10.68 1.27 15.40
C TRP A 119 -11.29 0.08 14.67
N PRO A 120 -12.12 0.26 13.63
CA PRO A 120 -12.51 -0.85 12.78
C PRO A 120 -11.26 -1.43 12.10
N VAL A 121 -11.22 -2.75 12.02
CA VAL A 121 -10.10 -3.53 11.51
C VAL A 121 -10.60 -4.55 10.50
N ARG A 122 -10.12 -4.44 9.27
CA ARG A 122 -10.18 -5.54 8.30
C ARG A 122 -8.89 -6.35 8.44
N ARG A 123 -9.00 -7.64 8.72
CA ARG A 123 -7.86 -8.55 8.95
C ARG A 123 -7.78 -9.57 7.85
N TRP A 124 -6.63 -9.69 7.20
CA TRP A 124 -6.30 -10.86 6.37
C TRP A 124 -5.42 -11.83 7.17
N VAL A 125 -5.67 -13.12 7.03
CA VAL A 125 -4.83 -14.18 7.59
C VAL A 125 -4.06 -14.85 6.45
N SER A 126 -2.74 -14.84 6.53
CA SER A 126 -1.92 -15.36 5.45
C SER A 126 -2.03 -16.87 5.32
N ASN A 127 -2.25 -17.36 4.10
CA ASN A 127 -2.18 -18.76 3.73
C ASN A 127 -0.85 -19.13 3.07
N VAL A 128 0.13 -18.23 3.08
CA VAL A 128 1.46 -18.42 2.48
C VAL A 128 2.55 -18.01 3.46
N SER A 129 3.77 -18.48 3.25
CA SER A 129 4.97 -17.95 3.92
C SER A 129 5.88 -17.29 2.89
N GLY A 130 6.55 -16.21 3.29
CA GLY A 130 7.49 -15.47 2.46
C GLY A 130 7.16 -13.99 2.34
N GLU A 131 7.76 -13.35 1.34
CA GLU A 131 7.57 -11.94 1.08
C GLU A 131 6.25 -11.67 0.35
N ILE A 132 5.48 -10.70 0.84
CA ILE A 132 4.29 -10.18 0.18
C ILE A 132 4.41 -8.68 -0.02
N THR A 133 3.75 -8.16 -1.05
CA THR A 133 3.53 -6.73 -1.27
C THR A 133 2.07 -6.40 -1.02
N ILE A 134 1.83 -5.48 -0.11
CA ILE A 134 0.53 -4.93 0.24
C ILE A 134 0.45 -3.54 -0.40
N SER A 135 -0.51 -3.35 -1.30
CA SER A 135 -0.72 -2.08 -2.00
C SER A 135 -2.17 -1.65 -1.90
N GLY A 136 -2.45 -0.36 -2.05
CA GLY A 136 -3.81 0.12 -1.88
C GLY A 136 -3.94 1.62 -1.78
N ARG A 137 -5.07 2.04 -1.23
CA ARG A 137 -5.44 3.45 -1.09
C ARG A 137 -6.10 3.69 0.26
N LEU A 138 -5.62 4.74 0.93
CA LEU A 138 -6.25 5.34 2.10
C LEU A 138 -6.74 6.73 1.72
N ALA A 139 -8.01 7.07 1.94
CA ALA A 139 -8.54 8.42 1.66
C ALA A 139 -9.72 8.76 2.55
N LYS A 140 -10.06 10.05 2.64
CA LYS A 140 -11.31 10.49 3.25
C LYS A 140 -12.50 10.14 2.34
N GLY A 141 -13.57 9.59 2.92
CA GLY A 141 -14.83 9.28 2.23
C GLY A 141 -15.83 10.44 2.28
N ASP A 142 -15.87 11.17 3.39
CA ASP A 142 -16.60 12.43 3.55
C ASP A 142 -15.70 13.60 3.11
N TRP A 143 -16.22 14.59 2.37
CA TRP A 143 -15.38 15.53 1.62
C TRP A 143 -15.26 16.94 2.23
N ASP A 144 -15.88 17.23 3.38
CA ASP A 144 -15.91 18.58 3.95
C ASP A 144 -16.07 18.67 5.49
N CYS A 145 -15.93 17.56 6.23
CA CYS A 145 -16.07 17.56 7.68
C CYS A 145 -15.16 16.52 8.37
N GLY A 146 -15.06 16.63 9.70
CA GLY A 146 -14.17 15.83 10.55
C GLY A 146 -12.80 16.48 10.73
N GLU A 147 -11.86 15.75 11.32
CA GLU A 147 -10.49 16.17 11.58
C GLU A 147 -9.44 15.39 10.78
N GLY A 148 -9.88 14.42 9.98
CA GLY A 148 -9.02 13.49 9.27
C GLY A 148 -8.87 12.17 10.00
N VAL A 149 -8.27 11.20 9.32
CA VAL A 149 -8.17 9.81 9.79
C VAL A 149 -6.76 9.31 9.64
N THR A 150 -6.37 8.35 10.47
CA THR A 150 -5.08 7.65 10.30
C THR A 150 -5.34 6.19 9.97
N GLY A 151 -4.82 5.73 8.84
CA GLY A 151 -4.80 4.32 8.49
C GLY A 151 -3.52 3.67 8.99
N TYR A 152 -3.62 2.44 9.49
CA TYR A 152 -2.49 1.62 9.92
C TYR A 152 -2.51 0.26 9.20
N ILE A 153 -1.33 -0.23 8.84
CA ILE A 153 -1.11 -1.64 8.49
C ILE A 153 -0.24 -2.25 9.57
N ILE A 154 -0.74 -3.32 10.18
CA ILE A 154 -0.12 -3.99 11.32
C ILE A 154 0.04 -5.47 10.95
N VAL A 155 1.26 -5.99 11.02
CA VAL A 155 1.57 -7.40 10.76
C VAL A 155 2.00 -8.06 12.06
N ASP A 156 1.26 -9.08 12.51
CA ASP A 156 1.51 -9.81 13.75
C ASP A 156 1.71 -8.88 14.97
N GLY A 157 0.85 -7.85 15.06
CA GLY A 157 0.89 -6.84 16.12
C GLY A 157 1.94 -5.74 15.93
N THR A 158 2.81 -5.84 14.92
CA THR A 158 3.83 -4.83 14.61
C THR A 158 3.34 -3.89 13.52
N GLN A 159 3.30 -2.58 13.80
CA GLN A 159 2.99 -1.59 12.78
C GLN A 159 4.09 -1.54 11.70
N VAL A 160 3.70 -1.75 10.45
CA VAL A 160 4.61 -1.72 9.28
C VAL A 160 4.39 -0.50 8.39
N TRP A 161 3.20 0.10 8.47
CA TRP A 161 2.86 1.31 7.74
C TRP A 161 1.79 2.11 8.48
N SER A 162 1.82 3.43 8.31
CA SER A 162 0.77 4.33 8.78
C SER A 162 0.74 5.61 7.96
N GLN A 163 -0.42 6.19 7.75
CA GLN A 163 -0.57 7.49 7.08
C GLN A 163 -1.77 8.24 7.64
N PHE A 164 -1.56 9.52 7.94
CA PHE A 164 -2.64 10.47 8.22
C PHE A 164 -3.17 11.06 6.91
N VAL A 165 -4.49 11.19 6.81
CA VAL A 165 -5.21 11.85 5.71
C VAL A 165 -6.10 12.94 6.32
N ASP A 166 -5.93 14.17 5.83
CA ASP A 166 -6.66 15.33 6.35
C ASP A 166 -8.16 15.29 5.97
N TYR A 167 -9.00 16.03 6.70
CA TYR A 167 -10.47 15.96 6.60
C TYR A 167 -11.04 16.31 5.22
N PHE A 168 -10.30 17.06 4.40
CA PHE A 168 -10.70 17.46 3.05
C PHE A 168 -9.93 16.73 1.95
N ASP A 169 -9.12 15.73 2.31
CA ASP A 169 -8.29 14.99 1.36
C ASP A 169 -9.00 13.71 0.86
N ALA A 170 -9.97 13.94 -0.02
CA ALA A 170 -10.67 12.87 -0.72
C ALA A 170 -9.80 12.18 -1.79
N VAL A 171 -8.60 12.70 -2.11
CA VAL A 171 -7.62 12.04 -3.00
C VAL A 171 -6.84 10.99 -2.21
N GLY A 172 -6.43 11.35 -0.99
CA GLY A 172 -5.73 10.48 -0.06
C GLY A 172 -4.35 10.04 -0.55
N ALA A 173 -3.89 8.92 -0.02
CA ALA A 173 -2.58 8.34 -0.28
C ALA A 173 -2.69 6.95 -0.91
N TRP A 174 -1.95 6.75 -2.01
CA TRP A 174 -1.64 5.42 -2.53
C TRP A 174 -0.42 4.88 -1.80
N TYR A 175 -0.45 3.61 -1.42
CA TYR A 175 0.65 2.98 -0.70
C TYR A 175 1.04 1.65 -1.33
N SER A 176 2.29 1.26 -1.09
CA SER A 176 2.84 -0.04 -1.39
C SER A 176 3.91 -0.35 -0.35
N VAL A 177 3.74 -1.44 0.41
CA VAL A 177 4.68 -1.88 1.45
C VAL A 177 4.95 -3.37 1.29
N THR A 178 6.22 -3.74 1.42
CA THR A 178 6.67 -5.13 1.33
C THR A 178 7.00 -5.64 2.73
N VAL A 179 6.50 -6.82 3.07
CA VAL A 179 6.64 -7.43 4.40
C VAL A 179 6.87 -8.94 4.28
N GLN A 180 7.49 -9.52 5.31
CA GLN A 180 7.61 -10.97 5.45
C GLN A 180 6.46 -11.49 6.32
N VAL A 181 5.84 -12.58 5.87
CA VAL A 181 4.76 -13.28 6.59
C VAL A 181 5.07 -14.77 6.70
N ASN A 182 4.48 -15.42 7.70
CA ASN A 182 4.36 -16.87 7.75
C ASN A 182 2.91 -17.27 7.51
N GLU A 183 2.67 -18.54 7.19
CA GLU A 183 1.31 -19.07 7.19
C GLU A 183 0.69 -18.88 8.59
N GLY A 184 -0.49 -18.28 8.62
CA GLY A 184 -1.18 -17.85 9.86
C GLY A 184 -0.84 -16.44 10.35
N SER A 185 0.13 -15.74 9.75
CA SER A 185 0.39 -14.32 10.06
C SER A 185 -0.86 -13.47 9.79
N THR A 186 -1.09 -12.49 10.65
CA THR A 186 -2.22 -11.55 10.53
C THR A 186 -1.76 -10.22 9.94
N VAL A 187 -2.53 -9.70 8.99
CA VAL A 187 -2.35 -8.38 8.38
C VAL A 187 -3.60 -7.56 8.63
N ASP A 188 -3.49 -6.57 9.51
CA ASP A 188 -4.60 -5.75 9.98
C ASP A 188 -4.55 -4.36 9.34
N PHE A 189 -5.66 -3.98 8.71
CA PHE A 189 -5.94 -2.65 8.19
C PHE A 189 -6.86 -1.93 9.17
N ALA A 190 -6.28 -1.12 10.05
CA ALA A 190 -6.99 -0.44 11.12
C ALA A 190 -7.21 1.05 10.80
N ILE A 191 -8.39 1.58 11.10
CA ILE A 191 -8.74 2.99 10.91
C ILE A 191 -8.87 3.66 12.28
N ASP A 192 -8.02 4.63 12.54
CA ASP A 192 -8.02 5.44 13.76
C ASP A 192 -8.84 6.73 13.51
N PRO A 193 -9.84 7.01 14.37
CA PRO A 193 -10.69 8.20 14.30
C PRO A 193 -9.91 9.51 14.53
N GLY A 194 -8.72 9.46 15.14
CA GLY A 194 -8.08 10.68 15.62
C GLY A 194 -8.71 11.16 16.93
N PHE A 195 -9.41 12.29 16.93
CA PHE A 195 -9.88 12.92 18.17
C PHE A 195 -11.32 12.51 18.55
N ASN A 196 -12.19 12.32 17.57
CA ASN A 196 -13.59 11.91 17.71
C ASN A 196 -14.03 11.17 16.44
N ASN A 197 -15.30 10.72 16.37
CA ASN A 197 -15.83 9.92 15.26
C ASN A 197 -16.77 10.66 14.31
N TRP A 198 -16.70 11.99 14.30
CA TRP A 198 -17.59 12.81 13.50
C TRP A 198 -17.07 12.95 12.08
N CYS A 199 -17.84 12.47 11.11
CA CYS A 199 -17.47 12.46 9.68
C CYS A 199 -16.20 11.68 9.36
N ASP A 200 -16.07 10.48 9.95
CA ASP A 200 -14.88 9.63 9.77
C ASP A 200 -15.01 8.51 8.74
N HIS A 201 -15.92 8.66 7.77
CA HIS A 201 -15.94 7.71 6.67
C HIS A 201 -14.61 7.76 5.92
N THR A 202 -14.05 6.57 5.71
CA THR A 202 -12.69 6.33 5.25
C THR A 202 -12.71 5.28 4.16
N VAL A 203 -12.05 5.57 3.05
CA VAL A 203 -11.70 4.59 2.04
C VAL A 203 -10.38 3.94 2.47
N PHE A 204 -10.36 2.62 2.63
CA PHE A 204 -9.13 1.88 2.93
C PHE A 204 -9.17 0.52 2.22
N THR A 205 -8.60 0.49 1.01
CA THR A 205 -8.60 -0.68 0.13
C THR A 205 -7.23 -1.31 0.06
N ALA A 206 -7.14 -2.63 -0.03
CA ALA A 206 -5.88 -3.35 -0.11
C ALA A 206 -5.90 -4.46 -1.17
N THR A 207 -4.80 -4.59 -1.89
CA THR A 207 -4.44 -5.75 -2.70
C THR A 207 -3.15 -6.33 -2.15
N ILE A 208 -3.19 -7.61 -1.79
CA ILE A 208 -2.05 -8.37 -1.30
C ILE A 208 -1.59 -9.26 -2.44
N SER A 209 -0.30 -9.18 -2.75
CA SER A 209 0.31 -9.91 -3.86
C SER A 209 1.68 -10.44 -3.46
N ARG A 210 2.20 -11.37 -4.25
CA ARG A 210 3.59 -11.80 -4.16
C ARG A 210 4.17 -11.98 -5.56
N GLU A 211 5.48 -11.90 -5.67
CA GLU A 211 6.16 -12.35 -6.89
C GLU A 211 5.94 -13.85 -7.04
N SER A 212 5.71 -14.31 -8.27
CA SER A 212 5.66 -15.74 -8.56
C SER A 212 6.98 -16.41 -8.17
N LEU A 213 6.89 -17.63 -7.64
CA LEU A 213 8.09 -18.37 -7.29
C LEU A 213 8.88 -18.68 -8.57
N PRO A 214 10.21 -18.44 -8.62
CA PRO A 214 10.99 -18.84 -9.76
C PRO A 214 10.85 -20.35 -10.02
N GLY A 215 10.29 -20.72 -11.17
CA GLY A 215 10.06 -22.11 -11.55
C GLY A 215 8.65 -22.64 -11.23
N ASP A 216 7.78 -21.84 -10.62
CA ASP A 216 6.33 -22.10 -10.58
C ASP A 216 5.75 -21.72 -11.95
N VAL A 217 5.60 -22.72 -12.81
CA VAL A 217 5.18 -22.55 -14.20
C VAL A 217 3.67 -22.72 -14.34
N ASN A 218 3.02 -23.37 -13.36
CA ASN A 218 1.58 -23.62 -13.38
C ASN A 218 0.76 -22.59 -12.58
N GLY A 219 1.41 -21.75 -11.75
CA GLY A 219 0.80 -20.72 -10.92
C GLY A 219 0.08 -21.26 -9.68
N ASP A 220 0.48 -22.43 -9.16
CA ASP A 220 -0.17 -23.10 -8.03
C ASP A 220 0.51 -22.86 -6.67
N ASP A 221 1.46 -21.94 -6.64
CA ASP A 221 2.21 -21.52 -5.46
C ASP A 221 3.25 -22.49 -4.94
N ARG A 222 3.55 -23.55 -5.69
CA ARG A 222 4.60 -24.51 -5.39
C ARG A 222 5.55 -24.62 -6.58
N VAL A 223 6.75 -25.10 -6.28
CA VAL A 223 7.72 -25.48 -7.31
C VAL A 223 7.94 -26.98 -7.14
N ASP A 224 7.21 -27.78 -7.91
CA ASP A 224 7.20 -29.23 -7.79
C ASP A 224 7.30 -29.96 -9.13
N ASP A 225 7.00 -31.27 -9.14
CA ASP A 225 7.11 -32.08 -10.34
C ASP A 225 6.03 -31.74 -11.39
N ALA A 226 4.92 -31.10 -11.01
CA ALA A 226 3.92 -30.61 -11.95
C ALA A 226 4.48 -29.46 -12.81
N ASP A 227 5.24 -28.54 -12.21
CA ASP A 227 5.94 -27.48 -12.96
C ASP A 227 6.96 -28.06 -13.94
N LEU A 228 7.75 -29.02 -13.45
CA LEU A 228 8.75 -29.69 -14.25
C LEU A 228 8.12 -30.41 -15.46
N LEU A 229 6.96 -31.06 -15.27
CA LEU A 229 6.24 -31.71 -16.36
C LEU A 229 5.79 -30.71 -17.43
N ILE A 230 5.33 -29.52 -17.05
CA ILE A 230 4.94 -28.48 -18.02
C ILE A 230 6.15 -28.02 -18.83
N VAL A 231 7.29 -27.78 -18.17
CA VAL A 231 8.54 -27.41 -18.85
C VAL A 231 8.94 -28.52 -19.83
N LEU A 232 8.93 -29.78 -19.41
CA LEU A 232 9.31 -30.92 -20.24
C LEU A 232 8.39 -31.13 -21.44
N PHE A 233 7.08 -30.99 -21.28
CA PHE A 233 6.13 -31.13 -22.40
C PHE A 233 6.20 -29.98 -23.40
N ASN A 234 6.64 -28.80 -22.97
CA ASN A 234 6.83 -27.65 -23.86
C ASN A 234 8.22 -27.58 -24.49
N PHE A 235 9.20 -28.28 -23.92
CA PHE A 235 10.56 -28.36 -24.45
C PHE A 235 10.58 -29.02 -25.84
N GLY A 236 11.05 -28.29 -26.85
CA GLY A 236 11.18 -28.79 -28.23
C GLY A 236 9.92 -28.65 -29.11
N ARG A 237 8.90 -27.91 -28.66
CA ARG A 237 7.68 -27.64 -29.45
C ARG A 237 7.80 -26.45 -30.42
N GLU A 238 8.80 -25.60 -30.27
CA GLU A 238 9.10 -24.54 -31.24
C GLU A 238 9.98 -25.11 -32.37
N ARG A 239 9.43 -25.16 -33.58
CA ARG A 239 10.14 -25.44 -34.84
C ARG A 239 10.04 -24.22 -35.75
#